data_AF-A0A9P4UYS9-F1
#
_entry.id   AF-A0A9P4UYS9-F1
#
_cell.length_a   1.000
_cell.length_b   1.000
_cell.length_c   1.000
_cell.angle_alpha   90.00
_cell.angle_beta   90.00
_cell.angle_gamma   90.00
#
_symmetry.space_group_name_H-M   'P 1'
#
loop_
_entity.id
_entity.type
_entity.pdbx_description
1 polymer ?
#
loop_
_entity_poly.entity_id
_entity_poly.type
_entity_poly.pdbx_seq_one_letter_code
_entity_poly.pdbx_strand_id
1 'polypeptide(L)'
;MAPVNGARTPIGRPQTPTRQISLSTPPTTPSRATSSPSSRSTSSRSPRNRANTAYVKEVERKTFLEHLRKWSLNHDASCHFHGSISILPPKIGETYKIGQSARCVLTNDSKDAKKIVTIRLFEPVRKYGHYRLAVRCGSGWMSARDFFNKEYSTRRHQPRYSVGLLNLEMLASYRAVFEEEAKATITVRPLFHSFMKLPAELQQLILGYTIGKQETYTPPQRTYEVPGCPPPKNAWGRFPTKLSSVLTVSKKINSLICPWVYKTTFFQFTTCGLTNFLWLAGPTNRSNIKKLWLGFGNCALLHALRWLAPDEVFELFDPPLAFFSNGLQLLWRCQIQDLVKTLHLSVLVIDLHSVPWRDIPIVVRVLRQCFGSVETVRFNLGWTQLTMDDALLGNLKHQFTWAQLCRDAYARCRNDRHYAGCFGAKRILDGPEGLERDIAANLEFFTRTG
;
A
#
# COMPACT_ATOMS: atom_id res chain seq x y z
N MET A 1 42.18 -24.82 38.86
CA MET A 1 41.21 -23.74 39.18
C MET A 1 40.04 -23.88 38.21
N ALA A 2 38.83 -24.01 38.75
CA ALA A 2 37.61 -24.40 38.03
C ALA A 2 37.02 -23.27 37.16
N PRO A 3 36.24 -23.59 36.10
CA PRO A 3 35.49 -22.59 35.35
C PRO A 3 34.12 -22.33 35.98
N VAL A 4 33.75 -21.05 36.05
CA VAL A 4 32.46 -20.55 36.54
C VAL A 4 31.42 -20.69 35.43
N ASN A 5 30.45 -21.57 35.64
CA ASN A 5 29.27 -21.71 34.78
C ASN A 5 28.21 -20.65 35.16
N GLY A 6 28.02 -19.66 34.28
CA GLY A 6 26.93 -18.70 34.38
C GLY A 6 25.63 -19.27 33.80
N ALA A 7 24.69 -19.62 34.68
CA ALA A 7 23.35 -20.08 34.32
C ALA A 7 22.52 -18.95 33.67
N ARG A 8 21.97 -19.22 32.49
CA ARG A 8 20.94 -18.37 31.84
C ARG A 8 19.57 -18.72 32.41
N THR A 9 18.93 -17.75 33.06
CA THR A 9 17.51 -17.79 33.43
C THR A 9 16.63 -17.57 32.19
N PRO A 10 15.56 -18.37 31.98
CA PRO A 10 14.63 -18.14 30.89
C PRO A 10 13.62 -17.03 31.27
N ILE A 11 13.53 -16.00 30.44
CA ILE A 11 12.52 -14.95 30.53
C ILE A 11 11.15 -15.57 30.18
N GLY A 12 10.27 -15.65 31.18
CA GLY A 12 8.91 -16.15 31.04
C GLY A 12 8.04 -15.26 30.14
N ARG A 13 7.27 -15.90 29.25
CA ARG A 13 6.21 -15.24 28.47
C ARG A 13 5.09 -14.75 29.39
N PRO A 14 4.57 -13.52 29.20
CA PRO A 14 3.37 -13.09 29.91
C PRO A 14 2.14 -13.89 29.45
N GLN A 15 1.49 -14.58 30.39
CA GLN A 15 0.21 -15.25 30.19
C GLN A 15 -0.92 -14.22 30.05
N THR A 16 -1.76 -14.40 29.02
CA THR A 16 -2.97 -13.62 28.80
C THR A 16 -4.07 -14.07 29.78
N PRO A 17 -4.79 -13.16 30.45
CA PRO A 17 -5.82 -13.54 31.41
C PRO A 17 -7.01 -14.20 30.70
N THR A 18 -7.38 -15.39 31.17
CA THR A 18 -8.53 -16.16 30.70
C THR A 18 -9.82 -15.52 31.20
N ARG A 19 -10.68 -15.12 30.26
CA ARG A 19 -11.98 -14.50 30.54
C ARG A 19 -12.96 -15.55 31.05
N GLN A 20 -13.39 -15.45 32.31
CA GLN A 20 -14.43 -16.29 32.89
C GLN A 20 -15.77 -16.04 32.18
N ILE A 21 -16.39 -17.13 31.70
CA ILE A 21 -17.76 -17.15 31.18
C ILE A 21 -18.65 -17.51 32.38
N SER A 22 -19.36 -16.53 32.94
CA SER A 22 -20.42 -16.77 33.90
C SER A 22 -21.72 -17.11 33.16
N LEU A 23 -22.14 -18.38 33.27
CA LEU A 23 -23.50 -18.81 32.97
C LEU A 23 -24.43 -18.34 34.09
N SER A 24 -25.34 -17.43 33.77
CA SER A 24 -26.48 -17.09 34.64
C SER A 24 -27.74 -17.80 34.15
N THR A 25 -28.17 -18.76 34.96
CA THR A 25 -29.47 -19.45 34.96
C THR A 25 -30.63 -18.48 35.25
N PRO A 26 -31.85 -18.74 34.74
CA PRO A 26 -33.04 -17.98 35.09
C PRO A 26 -33.66 -18.49 36.39
N PRO A 27 -34.24 -17.62 37.25
CA PRO A 27 -35.01 -18.05 38.40
C PRO A 27 -36.49 -18.25 38.04
N THR A 28 -37.04 -19.29 38.67
CA THR A 28 -38.39 -19.83 38.56
C THR A 28 -39.32 -19.18 39.60
N THR A 29 -40.46 -18.61 39.17
CA THR A 29 -41.83 -18.48 39.80
C THR A 29 -42.02 -18.01 41.27
N PRO A 30 -43.09 -17.23 41.62
CA PRO A 30 -44.45 -17.81 41.80
C PRO A 30 -45.70 -16.92 41.54
N SER A 31 -46.75 -17.59 41.03
CA SER A 31 -48.16 -17.62 41.46
C SER A 31 -48.92 -16.37 41.98
N ARG A 32 -49.94 -15.97 41.17
CA ARG A 32 -51.39 -15.79 41.52
C ARG A 32 -51.86 -14.55 42.30
N ALA A 33 -52.68 -13.71 41.62
CA ALA A 33 -54.00 -13.28 42.10
C ALA A 33 -54.85 -12.61 41.00
N THR A 34 -56.01 -13.23 40.81
CA THR A 34 -57.34 -12.79 40.33
C THR A 34 -57.62 -11.28 40.17
N SER A 35 -58.10 -10.87 38.99
CA SER A 35 -59.29 -10.01 38.82
C SER A 35 -59.62 -9.79 37.33
N SER A 36 -60.74 -10.37 36.89
CA SER A 36 -61.53 -9.96 35.74
C SER A 36 -62.11 -8.54 36.01
N PRO A 37 -62.46 -7.70 35.00
CA PRO A 37 -63.47 -8.07 34.01
C PRO A 37 -63.30 -7.47 32.59
N SER A 38 -64.23 -7.90 31.73
CA SER A 38 -64.65 -7.30 30.46
C SER A 38 -63.91 -7.74 29.19
N SER A 39 -64.58 -8.70 28.56
CA SER A 39 -64.47 -9.15 27.18
C SER A 39 -64.52 -8.00 26.16
N ARG A 40 -63.40 -7.78 25.47
CA ARG A 40 -63.40 -7.45 24.04
C ARG A 40 -62.49 -8.46 23.34
N SER A 41 -63.10 -9.31 22.54
CA SER A 41 -62.45 -10.31 21.70
C SER A 41 -61.54 -9.64 20.67
N THR A 42 -60.29 -9.36 21.04
CA THR A 42 -59.23 -9.11 20.07
C THR A 42 -58.82 -10.47 19.49
N SER A 43 -59.40 -10.79 18.33
CA SER A 43 -59.03 -11.97 17.56
C SER A 43 -57.51 -12.05 17.47
N SER A 44 -56.93 -13.13 17.98
CA SER A 44 -55.53 -13.51 17.84
C SER A 44 -55.22 -13.82 16.38
N ARG A 45 -55.18 -12.78 15.54
CA ARG A 45 -54.71 -12.90 14.16
C ARG A 45 -53.23 -13.24 14.23
N SER A 46 -52.92 -14.50 13.93
CA SER A 46 -51.55 -14.97 13.75
C SER A 46 -50.74 -13.95 12.92
N PRO A 47 -49.56 -13.50 13.39
CA PRO A 47 -48.76 -12.48 12.71
C PRO A 47 -48.26 -12.92 11.32
N ARG A 48 -48.43 -14.19 10.96
CA ARG A 48 -48.08 -14.76 9.64
C ARG A 48 -49.28 -15.00 8.73
N ASN A 49 -50.46 -14.47 9.07
CA ASN A 49 -51.64 -14.63 8.23
C ASN A 49 -51.50 -13.83 6.91
N ARG A 50 -51.73 -14.47 5.76
CA ARG A 50 -51.73 -13.82 4.43
C ARG A 50 -52.78 -12.70 4.31
N ALA A 51 -53.81 -12.71 5.14
CA ALA A 51 -54.79 -11.62 5.24
C ALA A 51 -54.23 -10.36 5.94
N ASN A 52 -53.06 -10.45 6.58
CA ASN A 52 -52.39 -9.29 7.15
C ASN A 52 -51.59 -8.56 6.06
N THR A 53 -52.12 -7.43 5.60
CA THR A 53 -51.48 -6.56 4.60
C THR A 53 -50.07 -6.13 5.00
N ALA A 54 -49.78 -5.95 6.29
CA ALA A 54 -48.44 -5.61 6.75
C ALA A 54 -47.44 -6.76 6.52
N TYR A 55 -47.86 -8.01 6.77
CA TYR A 55 -47.03 -9.19 6.54
C TYR A 55 -46.72 -9.38 5.05
N VAL A 56 -47.73 -9.23 4.18
CA VAL A 56 -47.54 -9.33 2.71
C VAL A 56 -46.54 -8.27 2.22
N LYS A 57 -46.69 -7.01 2.67
CA LYS A 57 -45.77 -5.92 2.31
C LYS A 57 -44.34 -6.19 2.78
N GLU A 58 -44.16 -6.76 3.97
CA GLU A 58 -42.83 -7.10 4.49
C GLU A 58 -42.19 -8.26 3.70
N VAL A 59 -42.98 -9.24 3.27
CA VAL A 59 -42.49 -10.31 2.37
C VAL A 59 -42.08 -9.73 1.02
N GLU A 60 -42.90 -8.88 0.41
CA GLU A 60 -42.57 -8.20 -0.85
C GLU A 60 -41.28 -7.36 -0.72
N ARG A 61 -41.15 -6.61 0.39
CA ARG A 61 -39.94 -5.83 0.72
C ARG A 61 -38.71 -6.73 0.78
N LYS A 62 -38.78 -7.86 1.47
CA LYS A 62 -37.66 -8.82 1.57
C LYS A 62 -37.29 -9.40 0.22
N THR A 63 -38.27 -9.83 -0.57
CA THR A 63 -38.03 -10.33 -1.92
C THR A 63 -37.37 -9.27 -2.81
N PHE A 64 -37.85 -8.03 -2.77
CA PHE A 64 -37.24 -6.93 -3.52
C PHE A 64 -35.80 -6.64 -3.06
N LEU A 65 -35.53 -6.66 -1.74
CA LEU A 65 -34.16 -6.54 -1.21
C LEU A 65 -33.25 -7.67 -1.69
N GLU A 66 -33.73 -8.91 -1.78
CA GLU A 66 -32.95 -10.02 -2.35
C GLU A 66 -32.60 -9.79 -3.81
N HIS A 67 -33.55 -9.30 -4.62
CA HIS A 67 -33.29 -8.93 -6.02
C HIS A 67 -32.29 -7.78 -6.11
N LEU A 68 -32.44 -6.76 -5.26
CA LEU A 68 -31.54 -5.61 -5.22
C LEU A 68 -30.13 -6.02 -4.74
N ARG A 69 -30.03 -7.03 -3.86
CA ARG A 69 -28.75 -7.63 -3.44
C ARG A 69 -28.11 -8.45 -4.56
N LYS A 70 -28.90 -9.22 -5.32
CA LYS A 70 -28.41 -9.91 -6.53
C LYS A 70 -27.91 -8.91 -7.56
N TRP A 71 -28.63 -7.80 -7.75
CA TRP A 71 -28.17 -6.69 -8.56
C TRP A 71 -26.87 -6.09 -8.02
N SER A 72 -26.80 -5.77 -6.72
CA SER A 72 -25.64 -5.11 -6.09
C SER A 72 -24.35 -5.96 -6.11
N LEU A 73 -24.44 -7.24 -6.42
CA LEU A 73 -23.29 -8.14 -6.57
C LEU A 73 -22.83 -8.30 -8.03
N ASN A 74 -23.70 -7.99 -9.00
CA ASN A 74 -23.48 -8.27 -10.43
C ASN A 74 -23.80 -7.07 -11.34
N HIS A 75 -23.80 -5.86 -10.79
CA HIS A 75 -24.10 -4.65 -11.55
C HIS A 75 -22.85 -4.01 -12.14
N ASP A 76 -23.05 -3.23 -13.19
CA ASP A 76 -22.06 -2.33 -13.77
C ASP A 76 -22.35 -0.90 -13.30
N ALA A 77 -22.34 -0.64 -11.98
CA ALA A 77 -22.45 0.75 -11.52
C ALA A 77 -21.13 1.47 -11.73
N SER A 78 -21.19 2.80 -11.55
CA SER A 78 -20.03 3.66 -11.45
C SER A 78 -18.87 3.00 -10.72
N CYS A 79 -17.71 2.99 -11.39
CA CYS A 79 -16.43 2.59 -10.80
C CYS A 79 -15.95 3.54 -9.69
N HIS A 80 -16.67 4.64 -9.44
CA HIS A 80 -16.30 5.68 -8.50
C HIS A 80 -17.25 5.79 -7.31
N PHE A 81 -18.45 5.21 -7.38
CA PHE A 81 -19.44 5.32 -6.33
C PHE A 81 -19.36 4.14 -5.36
N HIS A 82 -19.14 4.44 -4.08
CA HIS A 82 -19.27 3.49 -2.98
C HIS A 82 -20.31 4.04 -1.99
N GLY A 83 -21.27 3.23 -1.59
CA GLY A 83 -22.37 3.69 -0.76
C GLY A 83 -23.34 2.59 -0.41
N SER A 84 -24.54 2.95 0.05
CA SER A 84 -25.60 1.97 0.29
C SER A 84 -26.99 2.50 -0.05
N ILE A 85 -27.86 1.59 -0.47
CA ILE A 85 -29.26 1.85 -0.77
C ILE A 85 -30.08 1.19 0.34
N SER A 86 -30.85 2.00 1.07
CA SER A 86 -31.82 1.54 2.07
C SER A 86 -33.23 1.78 1.52
N ILE A 87 -34.10 0.78 1.57
CA ILE A 87 -35.47 0.92 1.07
C ILE A 87 -36.33 1.60 2.13
N LEU A 88 -36.96 2.72 1.76
CA LEU A 88 -37.90 3.43 2.63
C LEU A 88 -39.20 2.63 2.77
N PRO A 89 -39.88 2.64 3.92
CA PRO A 89 -41.18 1.99 4.12
C PRO A 89 -42.21 2.39 3.05
N PRO A 90 -43.13 1.48 2.66
CA PRO A 90 -44.03 1.74 1.55
C PRO A 90 -45.10 2.73 1.99
N LYS A 91 -45.39 3.73 1.15
CA LYS A 91 -46.59 4.56 1.37
C LYS A 91 -47.86 3.72 1.19
N ILE A 92 -48.98 4.25 1.68
CA ILE A 92 -50.30 3.65 1.45
C ILE A 92 -50.50 3.51 -0.07
N GLY A 93 -50.75 2.29 -0.53
CA GLY A 93 -50.89 1.95 -1.96
C GLY A 93 -49.60 1.58 -2.72
N GLU A 94 -48.40 1.75 -2.14
CA GLU A 94 -47.16 1.30 -2.78
C GLU A 94 -46.92 -0.20 -2.56
N THR A 95 -46.48 -0.89 -3.62
CA THR A 95 -46.06 -2.31 -3.62
C THR A 95 -44.61 -2.45 -4.06
N TYR A 96 -43.87 -3.40 -3.49
CA TYR A 96 -42.48 -3.66 -3.90
C TYR A 96 -42.43 -4.79 -4.92
N LYS A 97 -42.64 -4.44 -6.18
CA LYS A 97 -42.54 -5.39 -7.30
C LYS A 97 -41.46 -4.96 -8.28
N ILE A 98 -40.89 -5.95 -8.97
CA ILE A 98 -39.93 -5.67 -10.04
C ILE A 98 -40.65 -4.93 -11.16
N GLY A 99 -39.97 -3.95 -11.76
CA GLY A 99 -40.49 -3.01 -12.75
C GLY A 99 -41.19 -1.79 -12.13
N GLN A 100 -41.57 -1.84 -10.85
CA GLN A 100 -42.24 -0.73 -10.16
C GLN A 100 -41.24 0.20 -9.46
N SER A 101 -41.71 1.44 -9.23
CA SER A 101 -40.93 2.48 -8.56
C SER A 101 -40.87 2.21 -7.06
N ALA A 102 -39.66 2.14 -6.50
CA ALA A 102 -39.41 2.07 -5.07
C ALA A 102 -38.67 3.32 -4.60
N ARG A 103 -39.08 3.90 -3.47
CA ARG A 103 -38.36 5.01 -2.84
C ARG A 103 -37.27 4.46 -1.93
N CYS A 104 -36.07 5.02 -2.05
CA CYS A 104 -34.91 4.57 -1.31
C CYS A 104 -34.09 5.75 -0.80
N VAL A 105 -33.32 5.51 0.25
CA VAL A 105 -32.26 6.41 0.71
C VAL A 105 -30.94 5.90 0.16
N LEU A 106 -30.30 6.74 -0.64
CA LEU A 106 -28.92 6.55 -1.06
C LEU A 106 -28.00 7.24 -0.03
N THR A 107 -27.14 6.45 0.58
CA THR A 107 -26.06 6.93 1.45
C THR A 107 -24.72 6.69 0.77
N ASN A 108 -23.75 7.55 1.03
CA ASN A 108 -22.36 7.39 0.56
C ASN A 108 -21.48 7.04 1.77
N ASP A 109 -20.21 6.70 1.56
CA ASP A 109 -19.22 6.44 2.63
C ASP A 109 -19.11 7.58 3.65
N SER A 110 -19.30 8.83 3.21
CA SER A 110 -19.53 9.94 4.12
C SER A 110 -20.93 9.78 4.73
N LYS A 111 -21.00 9.24 5.95
CA LYS A 111 -22.26 8.91 6.67
C LYS A 111 -23.29 10.06 6.73
N ASP A 112 -22.85 11.29 6.48
CA ASP A 112 -23.68 12.50 6.59
C ASP A 112 -24.48 12.82 5.33
N ALA A 113 -24.08 12.32 4.15
CA ALA A 113 -24.74 12.65 2.89
C ALA A 113 -25.80 11.60 2.51
N LYS A 114 -27.05 11.83 2.93
CA LYS A 114 -28.22 11.01 2.57
C LYS A 114 -29.04 11.70 1.48
N LYS A 115 -29.42 10.96 0.43
CA LYS A 115 -30.26 11.46 -0.67
C LYS A 115 -31.41 10.50 -0.93
N ILE A 116 -32.64 11.00 -0.92
CA ILE A 116 -33.80 10.19 -1.30
C ILE A 116 -33.79 10.06 -2.83
N VAL A 117 -33.86 8.84 -3.32
CA VAL A 117 -33.90 8.49 -4.74
C VAL A 117 -35.08 7.58 -5.00
N THR A 118 -35.62 7.62 -6.21
CA THR A 118 -36.63 6.65 -6.66
C THR A 118 -35.97 5.74 -7.68
N ILE A 119 -36.06 4.43 -7.46
CA ILE A 119 -35.43 3.42 -8.31
C ILE A 119 -36.46 2.49 -8.93
N ARG A 120 -36.14 1.93 -10.10
CA ARG A 120 -36.87 0.81 -10.72
C ARG A 120 -35.88 -0.29 -11.01
N LEU A 121 -36.10 -1.45 -10.42
CA LEU A 121 -35.33 -2.66 -10.68
C LEU A 121 -36.06 -3.47 -11.75
N PHE A 122 -35.35 -3.99 -12.74
CA PHE A 122 -35.90 -4.82 -13.82
C PHE A 122 -35.23 -6.18 -13.82
N GLU A 123 -36.00 -7.24 -14.09
CA GLU A 123 -35.47 -8.60 -14.18
C GLU A 123 -34.48 -8.76 -15.34
N PRO A 124 -33.57 -9.76 -15.24
CA PRO A 124 -32.80 -10.24 -16.36
C PRO A 124 -33.70 -10.65 -17.54
N VAL A 125 -33.38 -10.18 -18.74
CA VAL A 125 -34.09 -10.60 -19.98
C VAL A 125 -33.79 -12.06 -20.33
N ARG A 126 -32.65 -12.60 -19.87
CA ARG A 126 -32.20 -13.98 -20.09
C ARG A 126 -32.05 -14.70 -18.75
N LYS A 127 -32.17 -16.03 -18.74
CA LYS A 127 -32.06 -16.89 -17.54
C LYS A 127 -30.75 -16.69 -16.75
N TYR A 128 -29.70 -16.19 -17.39
CA TYR A 128 -28.40 -15.84 -16.80
C TYR A 128 -28.00 -14.37 -17.01
N GLY A 129 -28.97 -13.51 -17.32
CA GLY A 129 -28.74 -12.09 -17.52
C GLY A 129 -28.57 -11.32 -16.22
N HIS A 130 -28.31 -10.02 -16.34
CA HIS A 130 -28.16 -9.12 -15.19
C HIS A 130 -29.43 -8.33 -14.94
N TYR A 131 -29.73 -8.09 -13.66
CA TYR A 131 -30.74 -7.11 -13.29
C TYR A 131 -30.33 -5.72 -13.81
N ARG A 132 -31.30 -4.93 -14.24
CA ARG A 132 -31.09 -3.54 -14.64
C ARG A 132 -31.72 -2.62 -13.62
N LEU A 133 -30.98 -1.61 -13.16
CA LEU A 133 -31.50 -0.61 -12.24
C LEU A 133 -31.54 0.74 -12.94
N ALA A 134 -32.72 1.37 -12.93
CA ALA A 134 -32.90 2.74 -13.37
C ALA A 134 -33.18 3.64 -12.16
N VAL A 135 -32.58 4.83 -12.16
CA VAL A 135 -32.78 5.84 -11.12
C VAL A 135 -33.50 7.02 -11.73
N ARG A 136 -34.52 7.53 -11.03
CA ARG A 136 -35.25 8.73 -11.43
C ARG A 136 -34.35 9.95 -11.30
N CYS A 137 -34.24 10.75 -12.36
CA CYS A 137 -33.50 12.00 -12.36
C CYS A 137 -34.30 13.06 -13.13
N GLY A 138 -34.85 14.04 -12.40
CA GLY A 138 -35.78 15.03 -12.97
C GLY A 138 -37.04 14.38 -13.54
N SER A 139 -37.41 14.74 -14.77
CA SER A 139 -38.54 14.16 -15.51
C SER A 139 -38.22 12.83 -16.21
N GLY A 140 -36.95 12.37 -16.17
CA GLY A 140 -36.48 11.18 -16.87
C GLY A 140 -36.07 10.01 -15.96
N TRP A 141 -35.79 8.87 -16.59
CA TRP A 141 -35.12 7.73 -15.97
C TRP A 141 -33.73 7.62 -16.58
N MET A 142 -32.72 7.34 -15.77
CA MET A 142 -31.35 7.09 -16.22
C MET A 142 -30.83 5.78 -15.66
N SER A 143 -29.82 5.21 -16.32
CA SER A 143 -29.16 4.02 -15.80
C SER A 143 -28.54 4.31 -14.43
N ALA A 144 -28.49 3.30 -13.56
CA ALA A 144 -27.81 3.43 -12.28
C ALA A 144 -26.34 3.86 -12.45
N ARG A 145 -25.65 3.38 -13.50
CA ARG A 145 -24.27 3.76 -13.81
C ARG A 145 -24.13 5.26 -14.02
N ASP A 146 -24.96 5.82 -14.90
CA ASP A 146 -24.92 7.25 -15.24
C ASP A 146 -25.28 8.11 -14.04
N PHE A 147 -26.30 7.71 -13.28
CA PHE A 147 -26.70 8.39 -12.06
C PHE A 147 -25.57 8.44 -11.04
N PHE A 148 -24.94 7.31 -10.75
CA PHE A 148 -23.87 7.24 -9.75
C PHE A 148 -22.58 7.94 -10.20
N ASN A 149 -22.26 7.91 -11.51
CA ASN A 149 -21.15 8.69 -12.07
C ASN A 149 -21.40 10.20 -11.94
N LYS A 150 -22.63 10.64 -12.22
CA LYS A 150 -23.05 12.03 -12.05
C LYS A 150 -22.98 12.45 -10.59
N GLU A 151 -23.50 11.63 -9.67
CA GLU A 151 -23.42 11.89 -8.22
C GLU A 151 -21.98 12.01 -7.73
N TYR A 152 -21.08 11.11 -8.16
CA TYR A 152 -19.67 11.18 -7.80
C TYR A 152 -19.02 12.48 -8.31
N SER A 153 -19.26 12.83 -9.58
CA SER A 153 -18.67 14.01 -10.23
C SER A 153 -19.17 15.32 -9.62
N THR A 154 -20.48 15.44 -9.40
CA THR A 154 -21.09 16.62 -8.75
C THR A 154 -20.48 16.87 -7.39
N ARG A 155 -20.21 15.83 -6.59
CA ARG A 155 -19.60 15.98 -5.26
C ARG A 155 -18.13 16.38 -5.33
N ARG A 156 -17.38 15.83 -6.29
CA ARG A 156 -15.96 16.18 -6.47
C ARG A 156 -15.77 17.63 -6.91
N HIS A 157 -16.75 18.17 -7.63
CA HIS A 157 -16.75 19.55 -8.12
C HIS A 157 -17.54 20.51 -7.24
N GLN A 158 -18.24 20.02 -6.21
CA GLN A 158 -18.82 20.89 -5.20
C GLN A 158 -17.69 21.47 -4.35
N PRO A 159 -17.49 22.79 -4.36
CA PRO A 159 -16.60 23.41 -3.40
C PRO A 159 -17.14 23.11 -2.01
N ARG A 160 -16.24 22.86 -1.03
CA ARG A 160 -16.58 22.61 0.38
C ARG A 160 -17.12 23.88 1.05
N TYR A 161 -18.07 24.57 0.44
CA TYR A 161 -18.85 25.57 1.15
C TYR A 161 -19.73 24.82 2.15
N SER A 162 -19.61 25.22 3.41
CA SER A 162 -20.46 24.79 4.51
C SER A 162 -21.91 24.75 4.04
N VAL A 163 -22.52 23.57 4.06
CA VAL A 163 -23.94 23.43 3.78
C VAL A 163 -24.68 24.15 4.90
N GLY A 164 -25.12 25.37 4.62
CA GLY A 164 -26.07 26.09 5.44
C GLY A 164 -27.35 25.28 5.59
N LEU A 165 -27.75 25.06 6.85
CA LEU A 165 -29.11 25.03 7.39
C LEU A 165 -30.28 24.83 6.40
N LEU A 166 -30.24 23.81 5.55
CA LEU A 166 -31.41 23.38 4.76
C LEU A 166 -32.01 22.13 5.40
N ASN A 167 -33.19 22.32 6.01
CA ASN A 167 -34.16 21.33 6.48
C ASN A 167 -33.67 20.27 7.49
N LEU A 168 -33.20 20.76 8.65
CA LEU A 168 -32.96 19.92 9.83
C LEU A 168 -34.23 19.17 10.28
N GLU A 169 -35.42 19.78 10.19
CA GLU A 169 -36.70 19.15 10.57
C GLU A 169 -37.06 17.94 9.70
N MET A 170 -36.83 18.04 8.38
CA MET A 170 -37.07 16.91 7.48
C MET A 170 -36.14 15.74 7.85
N LEU A 171 -34.84 16.02 8.07
CA LEU A 171 -33.85 15.02 8.48
C LEU A 171 -34.08 14.47 9.91
N ALA A 172 -34.63 15.27 10.83
CA ALA A 172 -34.97 14.86 12.20
C ALA A 172 -36.16 13.89 12.23
N SER A 173 -37.21 14.16 11.43
CA SER A 173 -38.35 13.22 11.27
C SER A 173 -37.91 11.86 10.68
N TYR A 174 -36.83 11.89 9.90
CA TYR A 174 -36.23 10.71 9.31
C TYR A 174 -35.35 9.95 10.31
N ARG A 175 -34.54 10.61 11.16
CA ARG A 175 -33.62 9.93 12.12
C ARG A 175 -34.31 8.90 13.01
N ALA A 176 -35.53 9.15 13.48
CA ALA A 176 -36.29 8.22 14.33
C ALA A 176 -36.72 6.93 13.62
N VAL A 177 -36.77 6.91 12.28
CA VAL A 177 -37.17 5.74 11.47
C VAL A 177 -35.98 4.81 11.20
N PHE A 178 -34.73 5.27 11.32
CA PHE A 178 -33.56 4.56 10.78
C PHE A 178 -32.75 3.70 11.76
N GLU A 179 -33.03 3.72 13.07
CA GLU A 179 -32.25 2.92 14.04
C GLU A 179 -32.57 1.41 13.99
N GLU A 180 -33.77 1.00 13.56
CA GLU A 180 -34.11 -0.43 13.33
C GLU A 180 -33.71 -0.96 11.94
N GLU A 181 -33.30 -0.10 11.00
CA GLU A 181 -33.18 -0.42 9.56
C GLU A 181 -31.81 -0.93 9.09
N ALA A 182 -30.86 -1.19 9.99
CA ALA A 182 -29.54 -1.72 9.63
C ALA A 182 -29.61 -3.04 8.82
N LYS A 183 -30.70 -3.80 8.95
CA LYS A 183 -30.94 -5.05 8.21
C LYS A 183 -31.43 -4.89 6.77
N ALA A 184 -31.93 -3.71 6.38
CA ALA A 184 -32.56 -3.46 5.07
C ALA A 184 -31.72 -2.58 4.13
N THR A 185 -30.40 -2.57 4.35
CA THR A 185 -29.47 -1.72 3.60
C THR A 185 -28.56 -2.57 2.72
N ILE A 186 -28.44 -2.21 1.45
CA ILE A 186 -27.63 -2.91 0.46
C ILE A 186 -26.46 -2.03 0.06
N THR A 187 -25.24 -2.51 0.30
CA THR A 187 -24.03 -1.81 -0.11
C THR A 187 -23.88 -1.86 -1.63
N VAL A 188 -23.75 -0.70 -2.26
CA VAL A 188 -23.37 -0.54 -3.67
C VAL A 188 -21.89 -0.26 -3.71
N ARG A 189 -21.14 -1.15 -4.37
CA ARG A 189 -19.68 -1.01 -4.49
C ARG A 189 -19.31 -0.79 -5.95
N PRO A 190 -18.20 -0.11 -6.25
CA PRO A 190 -17.68 -0.08 -7.60
C PRO A 190 -17.26 -1.50 -7.98
N LEU A 191 -18.03 -2.13 -8.87
CA LEU A 191 -17.80 -3.50 -9.31
C LEU A 191 -16.94 -3.49 -10.57
N PHE A 192 -15.64 -3.71 -10.40
CA PHE A 192 -14.72 -4.10 -11.48
C PHE A 192 -14.87 -5.59 -11.82
N HIS A 193 -16.08 -6.15 -11.81
CA HIS A 193 -16.26 -7.61 -11.74
C HIS A 193 -15.69 -8.34 -12.95
N SER A 194 -15.91 -7.83 -14.17
CA SER A 194 -15.34 -8.41 -15.39
C SER A 194 -13.81 -8.36 -15.40
N PHE A 195 -13.23 -7.27 -14.89
CA PHE A 195 -11.78 -7.12 -14.77
C PHE A 195 -11.20 -8.11 -13.75
N MET A 196 -11.83 -8.25 -12.58
CA MET A 196 -11.39 -9.17 -11.53
C MET A 196 -11.57 -10.66 -11.88
N LYS A 197 -12.31 -10.98 -12.95
CA LYS A 197 -12.44 -12.35 -13.50
C LYS A 197 -11.31 -12.71 -14.46
N LEU A 198 -10.57 -11.73 -14.96
CA LEU A 198 -9.44 -12.00 -15.83
C LEU A 198 -8.34 -12.75 -15.05
N PRO A 199 -7.52 -13.58 -15.71
CA PRO A 199 -6.28 -14.08 -15.13
C PRO A 199 -5.43 -12.96 -14.55
N ALA A 200 -4.67 -13.26 -13.49
CA ALA A 200 -3.87 -12.27 -12.76
C ALA A 200 -2.88 -11.54 -13.68
N GLU A 201 -2.35 -12.25 -14.66
CA GLU A 201 -1.40 -11.78 -15.66
C GLU A 201 -2.04 -10.71 -16.56
N LEU A 202 -3.27 -10.94 -17.04
CA LEU A 202 -4.02 -9.96 -17.82
C LEU A 202 -4.40 -8.74 -16.98
N GLN A 203 -4.77 -8.95 -15.71
CA GLN A 203 -5.02 -7.84 -14.80
C GLN A 203 -3.77 -6.97 -14.65
N GLN A 204 -2.62 -7.59 -14.35
CA GLN A 204 -1.33 -6.90 -14.23
C GLN A 204 -0.95 -6.17 -15.51
N LEU A 205 -1.11 -6.80 -16.68
CA LEU A 205 -0.81 -6.20 -17.97
C LEU A 205 -1.65 -4.93 -18.21
N ILE A 206 -2.98 -5.04 -18.08
CA ILE A 206 -3.90 -3.91 -18.26
C ILE A 206 -3.59 -2.79 -17.26
N LEU A 207 -3.34 -3.14 -16.00
CA LEU A 207 -3.04 -2.17 -14.96
C LEU A 207 -1.68 -1.51 -15.19
N GLY A 208 -0.68 -2.28 -15.63
CA GLY A 208 0.62 -1.79 -16.07
C GLY A 208 0.50 -0.74 -17.17
N TYR A 209 -0.27 -1.05 -18.22
CA TYR A 209 -0.54 -0.10 -19.29
C TYR A 209 -1.29 1.15 -18.82
N THR A 210 -2.29 1.01 -17.94
CA THR A 210 -3.06 2.17 -17.47
C THR A 210 -2.24 3.10 -16.59
N ILE A 211 -1.34 2.56 -15.76
CA ILE A 211 -0.43 3.37 -14.93
C ILE A 211 0.83 3.82 -15.67
N GLY A 212 0.99 3.45 -16.94
CA GLY A 212 2.22 3.72 -17.69
C GLY A 212 3.44 3.10 -17.01
N LYS A 213 3.29 1.90 -16.44
CA LYS A 213 4.36 1.21 -15.72
C LYS A 213 5.55 1.04 -16.65
N GLN A 214 6.65 1.68 -16.29
CA GLN A 214 7.95 1.47 -16.93
C GLN A 214 8.69 0.32 -16.23
N GLU A 215 9.70 -0.20 -16.89
CA GLU A 215 10.62 -1.17 -16.26
C GLU A 215 11.45 -0.51 -15.16
N THR A 216 11.73 0.79 -15.31
CA THR A 216 12.50 1.59 -14.36
C THR A 216 11.58 2.56 -13.62
N TYR A 217 11.90 2.80 -12.35
CA TYR A 217 11.31 3.87 -11.55
C TYR A 217 12.42 4.68 -10.93
N THR A 218 12.45 5.97 -11.25
CA THR A 218 13.33 6.94 -10.61
C THR A 218 12.46 7.78 -9.68
N PRO A 219 12.71 7.79 -8.36
CA PRO A 219 12.03 8.72 -7.46
C PRO A 219 12.22 10.14 -8.00
N PRO A 220 11.20 11.01 -7.89
CA PRO A 220 11.35 12.41 -8.28
C PRO A 220 12.51 13.00 -7.47
N GLN A 221 13.64 13.23 -8.13
CA GLN A 221 14.71 14.01 -7.54
C GLN A 221 14.21 15.44 -7.45
N ARG A 222 14.48 16.14 -6.35
CA ARG A 222 14.09 17.57 -6.19
C ARG A 222 14.74 18.49 -7.23
N THR A 223 15.57 17.96 -8.11
CA THR A 223 16.04 18.64 -9.31
C THR A 223 14.85 18.88 -10.23
N TYR A 224 14.38 20.13 -10.20
CA TYR A 224 13.62 20.83 -11.22
C TYR A 224 13.11 19.88 -12.31
N GLU A 225 11.87 19.40 -12.16
CA GLU A 225 11.10 18.99 -13.34
C GLU A 225 11.32 20.10 -14.35
N VAL A 226 12.04 19.82 -15.45
CA VAL A 226 12.32 20.82 -16.48
C VAL A 226 10.96 21.41 -16.84
N PRO A 227 10.67 22.67 -16.46
CA PRO A 227 9.33 23.20 -16.59
C PRO A 227 8.97 23.19 -18.08
N GLY A 228 7.97 22.40 -18.45
CA GLY A 228 7.48 22.36 -19.83
C GLY A 228 7.66 21.04 -20.60
N CYS A 229 8.28 19.99 -20.03
CA CYS A 229 8.19 18.66 -20.64
C CYS A 229 6.92 17.95 -20.13
N PRO A 230 5.87 17.80 -20.97
CA PRO A 230 4.70 17.04 -20.55
C PRO A 230 5.09 15.57 -20.28
N PRO A 231 4.53 14.93 -19.24
CA PRO A 231 4.82 13.54 -18.96
C PRO A 231 4.47 12.69 -20.19
N PRO A 232 5.27 11.64 -20.49
CA PRO A 232 5.04 10.81 -21.66
C PRO A 232 3.62 10.26 -21.63
N LYS A 233 2.88 10.52 -22.71
CA LYS A 233 1.57 9.91 -22.94
C LYS A 233 1.78 8.39 -23.11
N ASN A 234 0.82 7.60 -22.63
CA ASN A 234 0.80 6.18 -22.90
C ASN A 234 0.57 5.90 -24.40
N ALA A 235 0.59 4.63 -24.80
CA ALA A 235 0.39 4.19 -26.19
C ALA A 235 -0.92 4.71 -26.85
N TRP A 236 -1.87 5.22 -26.07
CA TRP A 236 -3.16 5.74 -26.52
C TRP A 236 -3.23 7.27 -26.54
N GLY A 237 -2.09 7.96 -26.38
CA GLY A 237 -2.04 9.42 -26.33
C GLY A 237 -2.65 10.01 -25.05
N ARG A 238 -2.89 9.20 -24.01
CA ARG A 238 -3.47 9.62 -22.73
C ARG A 238 -2.40 9.69 -21.64
N PHE A 239 -2.62 10.57 -20.67
CA PHE A 239 -1.76 10.60 -19.50
C PHE A 239 -1.92 9.32 -18.67
N PRO A 240 -0.81 8.72 -18.20
CA PRO A 240 -0.86 7.59 -17.29
C PRO A 240 -1.72 7.89 -16.06
N THR A 241 -2.54 6.92 -15.66
CA THR A 241 -3.31 7.02 -14.42
C THR A 241 -2.33 6.91 -13.25
N LYS A 242 -2.40 7.84 -12.29
CA LYS A 242 -1.54 7.77 -11.09
C LYS A 242 -1.74 6.42 -10.40
N LEU A 243 -0.65 5.72 -10.06
CA LEU A 243 -0.71 4.44 -9.35
C LEU A 243 -1.54 4.56 -8.06
N SER A 244 -1.42 5.67 -7.33
CA SER A 244 -2.24 5.92 -6.14
C SER A 244 -3.75 5.88 -6.42
N SER A 245 -4.20 6.38 -7.58
CA SER A 245 -5.60 6.30 -7.98
C SER A 245 -6.03 4.86 -8.24
N VAL A 246 -5.20 4.06 -8.91
CA VAL A 246 -5.46 2.64 -9.12
C VAL A 246 -5.52 1.88 -7.80
N LEU A 247 -4.65 2.21 -6.85
CA LEU A 247 -4.63 1.57 -5.54
C LEU A 247 -5.85 1.95 -4.66
N THR A 248 -6.60 2.98 -5.00
CA THR A 248 -7.87 3.29 -4.31
C THR A 248 -9.04 2.46 -4.80
N VAL A 249 -8.92 1.78 -5.95
CA VAL A 249 -10.02 1.07 -6.59
C VAL A 249 -10.49 -0.13 -5.76
N SER A 250 -9.56 -0.95 -5.28
CA SER A 250 -9.91 -2.17 -4.55
C SER A 250 -8.72 -2.73 -3.77
N LYS A 251 -8.96 -3.12 -2.52
CA LYS A 251 -7.97 -3.82 -1.69
C LYS A 251 -7.45 -5.11 -2.36
N LYS A 252 -8.31 -5.83 -3.07
CA LYS A 252 -7.93 -7.07 -3.79
C LYS A 252 -7.01 -6.77 -4.98
N ILE A 253 -7.24 -5.65 -5.67
CA ILE A 253 -6.34 -5.18 -6.72
C ILE A 253 -4.98 -4.82 -6.12
N ASN A 254 -4.96 -4.13 -4.97
CA ASN A 254 -3.70 -3.75 -4.32
C ASN A 254 -2.86 -4.95 -3.92
N SER A 255 -3.47 -6.00 -3.36
CA SER A 255 -2.76 -7.22 -2.99
C SER A 255 -2.10 -7.93 -4.17
N LEU A 256 -2.60 -7.69 -5.39
CA LEU A 256 -2.09 -8.28 -6.62
C LEU A 256 -1.08 -7.37 -7.33
N ILE A 257 -1.39 -6.08 -7.45
CA ILE A 257 -0.52 -5.09 -8.13
C ILE A 257 0.72 -4.80 -7.32
N CYS A 258 0.60 -4.49 -6.02
CA CYS A 258 1.73 -3.97 -5.26
C CYS A 258 2.92 -4.94 -5.31
N PRO A 259 2.79 -6.23 -4.98
CA PRO A 259 3.92 -7.17 -5.07
C PRO A 259 4.48 -7.27 -6.49
N TRP A 260 3.61 -7.26 -7.51
CA TRP A 260 4.03 -7.33 -8.90
C TRP A 260 4.85 -6.11 -9.34
N VAL A 261 4.43 -4.89 -8.97
CA VAL A 261 5.18 -3.66 -9.25
C VAL A 261 6.56 -3.72 -8.57
N TYR A 262 6.63 -4.04 -7.29
CA TYR A 262 7.90 -4.12 -6.57
C TYR A 262 8.84 -5.20 -7.12
N LYS A 263 8.32 -6.35 -7.58
CA LYS A 263 9.13 -7.44 -8.15
C LYS A 263 9.66 -7.13 -9.54
N THR A 264 8.90 -6.41 -10.35
CA THR A 264 9.20 -6.26 -11.78
C THR A 264 9.86 -4.93 -12.13
N THR A 265 9.82 -3.94 -11.24
CA THR A 265 10.39 -2.61 -11.46
C THR A 265 11.82 -2.50 -10.91
N PHE A 266 12.72 -1.92 -11.70
CA PHE A 266 14.04 -1.45 -11.27
C PHE A 266 13.90 -0.11 -10.57
N PHE A 267 14.13 -0.07 -9.27
CA PHE A 267 14.14 1.20 -8.53
C PHE A 267 15.53 1.83 -8.56
N GLN A 268 15.62 2.99 -9.19
CA GLN A 268 16.87 3.71 -9.40
C GLN A 268 17.09 4.76 -8.32
N PHE A 269 18.25 4.71 -7.67
CA PHE A 269 18.69 5.68 -6.68
C PHE A 269 20.08 6.17 -7.01
N THR A 270 20.31 7.45 -6.71
CA THR A 270 21.64 8.05 -6.79
C THR A 270 22.21 8.15 -5.38
N THR A 271 22.70 9.32 -4.98
CA THR A 271 23.25 9.60 -3.66
C THR A 271 22.19 9.74 -2.56
N CYS A 272 20.89 9.82 -2.93
CA CYS A 272 19.79 10.06 -2.00
C CYS A 272 18.52 9.26 -2.33
N GLY A 273 17.57 9.26 -1.39
CA GLY A 273 16.22 8.72 -1.58
C GLY A 273 16.01 7.25 -1.21
N LEU A 274 17.07 6.43 -1.20
CA LEU A 274 16.96 5.00 -0.90
C LEU A 274 16.36 4.73 0.49
N THR A 275 16.89 5.34 1.55
CA THR A 275 16.40 5.13 2.92
C THR A 275 14.93 5.49 3.07
N ASN A 276 14.53 6.67 2.59
CA ASN A 276 13.13 7.12 2.67
C ASN A 276 12.21 6.22 1.84
N PHE A 277 12.65 5.77 0.66
CA PHE A 277 11.89 4.82 -0.15
C PHE A 277 11.67 3.49 0.58
N LEU A 278 12.73 2.91 1.15
CA LEU A 278 12.63 1.64 1.89
C LEU A 278 11.75 1.77 3.13
N TRP A 279 11.79 2.92 3.80
CA TRP A 279 10.89 3.24 4.90
C TRP A 279 9.42 3.27 4.45
N LEU A 280 9.13 4.03 3.39
CA LEU A 280 7.78 4.19 2.84
C LEU A 280 7.22 2.90 2.23
N ALA A 281 8.07 2.04 1.66
CA ALA A 281 7.67 0.73 1.17
C ALA A 281 7.11 -0.15 2.30
N GLY A 282 7.65 -0.01 3.51
CA GLY A 282 7.27 -0.80 4.67
C GLY A 282 7.74 -2.25 4.58
N PRO A 283 7.68 -3.01 5.69
CA PRO A 283 8.23 -4.37 5.76
C PRO A 283 7.59 -5.34 4.75
N THR A 284 6.27 -5.22 4.54
CA THR A 284 5.52 -6.12 3.64
C THR A 284 5.94 -5.99 2.18
N ASN A 285 6.23 -4.77 1.71
CA ASN A 285 6.61 -4.58 0.31
C ASN A 285 8.12 -4.68 0.09
N ARG A 286 8.95 -4.43 1.12
CA ARG A 286 10.41 -4.53 1.01
C ARG A 286 10.88 -5.91 0.54
N SER A 287 10.28 -6.98 1.03
CA SER A 287 10.58 -8.35 0.59
C SER A 287 10.26 -8.63 -0.89
N ASN A 288 9.40 -7.81 -1.50
CA ASN A 288 9.05 -7.88 -2.90
C ASN A 288 9.98 -7.04 -3.80
N ILE A 289 10.86 -6.20 -3.24
CA ILE A 289 11.85 -5.45 -4.03
C ILE A 289 12.91 -6.44 -4.51
N LYS A 290 12.95 -6.67 -5.83
CA LYS A 290 13.86 -7.64 -6.44
C LYS A 290 14.94 -7.02 -7.33
N LYS A 291 14.78 -5.75 -7.68
CA LYS A 291 15.64 -5.09 -8.66
C LYS A 291 15.96 -3.67 -8.18
N LEU A 292 17.24 -3.41 -7.96
CA LEU A 292 17.74 -2.08 -7.60
C LEU A 292 18.75 -1.61 -8.62
N TRP A 293 18.78 -0.30 -8.85
CA TRP A 293 19.80 0.39 -9.63
C TRP A 293 20.39 1.49 -8.74
N LEU A 294 21.71 1.46 -8.52
CA LEU A 294 22.42 2.45 -7.72
C LEU A 294 23.45 3.19 -8.58
N GLY A 295 23.43 4.52 -8.55
CA GLY A 295 24.37 5.37 -9.27
C GLY A 295 24.85 6.55 -8.45
N PHE A 296 25.97 6.39 -7.76
CA PHE A 296 26.51 7.42 -6.86
C PHE A 296 27.45 8.42 -7.55
N GLY A 297 27.88 8.13 -8.78
CA GLY A 297 28.83 8.94 -9.54
C GLY A 297 30.16 9.14 -8.81
N ASN A 298 30.70 10.35 -8.90
CA ASN A 298 32.03 10.70 -8.37
C ASN A 298 32.18 10.51 -6.85
N CYS A 299 31.08 10.38 -6.11
CA CYS A 299 31.08 10.21 -4.66
C CYS A 299 30.83 8.75 -4.24
N ALA A 300 30.91 7.78 -5.16
CA ALA A 300 30.58 6.38 -4.90
C ALA A 300 31.34 5.78 -3.72
N LEU A 301 32.66 5.97 -3.67
CA LEU A 301 33.48 5.50 -2.58
C LEU A 301 33.00 6.06 -1.23
N LEU A 302 32.85 7.38 -1.16
CA LEU A 302 32.40 8.07 0.06
C LEU A 302 31.04 7.55 0.54
N HIS A 303 30.06 7.44 -0.36
CA HIS A 303 28.73 6.97 0.00
C HIS A 303 28.73 5.50 0.43
N ALA A 304 29.49 4.64 -0.27
CA ALA A 304 29.64 3.24 0.09
C ALA A 304 30.25 3.10 1.50
N LEU A 305 31.38 3.75 1.75
CA LEU A 305 32.07 3.71 3.05
C LEU A 305 31.19 4.26 4.18
N ARG A 306 30.58 5.43 3.96
CA ARG A 306 29.81 6.13 4.99
C ARG A 306 28.54 5.37 5.39
N TRP A 307 27.81 4.82 4.43
CA TRP A 307 26.45 4.32 4.69
C TRP A 307 26.29 2.80 4.62
N LEU A 308 27.08 2.11 3.80
CA LEU A 308 26.80 0.72 3.41
C LEU A 308 27.93 -0.26 3.72
N ALA A 309 29.16 0.23 3.96
CA ALA A 309 30.29 -0.63 4.26
C ALA A 309 30.05 -1.43 5.56
N PRO A 310 30.75 -2.56 5.77
CA PRO A 310 30.80 -3.23 7.06
C PRO A 310 31.30 -2.29 8.17
N ASP A 311 30.97 -2.61 9.42
CA ASP A 311 31.28 -1.74 10.55
C ASP A 311 32.79 -1.64 10.79
N GLU A 312 33.52 -2.73 10.56
CA GLU A 312 34.98 -2.78 10.63
C GLU A 312 35.63 -1.79 9.64
N VAL A 313 35.09 -1.69 8.42
CA VAL A 313 35.59 -0.77 7.39
C VAL A 313 35.19 0.67 7.69
N PHE A 314 33.98 0.87 8.23
CA PHE A 314 33.50 2.19 8.62
C PHE A 314 34.27 2.74 9.80
N GLU A 315 34.50 1.96 10.85
CA GLU A 315 35.32 2.35 12.01
C GLU A 315 36.78 2.57 11.61
N LEU A 316 37.30 1.78 10.67
CA LEU A 316 38.63 1.99 10.12
C LEU A 316 38.76 3.39 9.52
N PHE A 317 37.79 3.85 8.74
CA PHE A 317 37.92 5.15 8.05
C PHE A 317 37.26 6.33 8.76
N ASP A 318 36.25 6.10 9.58
CA ASP A 318 35.45 7.08 10.30
C ASP A 318 35.07 8.31 9.43
N PRO A 319 34.37 8.12 8.31
CA PRO A 319 34.14 9.19 7.33
C PRO A 319 33.27 10.31 7.94
N PRO A 320 33.78 11.54 8.10
CA PRO A 320 33.10 12.60 8.85
C PRO A 320 31.87 13.14 8.11
N LEU A 321 30.96 13.78 8.85
CA LEU A 321 29.75 14.36 8.29
C LEU A 321 29.53 15.78 8.84
N ALA A 322 29.93 16.79 8.05
CA ALA A 322 30.09 18.17 8.52
C ALA A 322 28.84 18.82 9.14
N PHE A 323 27.64 18.36 8.77
CA PHE A 323 26.38 19.01 9.12
C PHE A 323 25.59 18.32 10.24
N PHE A 324 26.09 17.21 10.78
CA PHE A 324 25.35 16.42 11.75
C PHE A 324 26.25 15.97 12.89
N SER A 325 25.68 15.82 14.08
CA SER A 325 26.39 15.19 15.20
C SER A 325 26.70 13.74 14.84
N ASN A 326 27.86 13.23 15.32
CA ASN A 326 28.29 11.85 15.06
C ASN A 326 27.20 10.82 15.43
N GLY A 327 26.45 11.07 16.50
CA GLY A 327 25.34 10.21 16.92
C GLY A 327 24.23 10.10 15.88
N LEU A 328 23.90 11.19 15.16
CA LEU A 328 22.89 11.12 14.12
C LEU A 328 23.40 10.37 12.90
N GLN A 329 24.66 10.57 12.50
CA GLN A 329 25.26 9.79 11.41
C GLN A 329 25.19 8.29 11.67
N LEU A 330 25.58 7.87 12.88
CA LEU A 330 25.50 6.47 13.30
C LEU A 330 24.06 5.96 13.25
N LEU A 331 23.09 6.74 13.76
CA LEU A 331 21.67 6.38 13.69
C LEU A 331 21.21 6.13 12.25
N TRP A 332 21.49 7.06 11.33
CA TRP A 332 21.10 6.92 9.92
C TRP A 332 21.79 5.74 9.24
N ARG A 333 23.05 5.49 9.58
CA ARG A 333 23.82 4.35 9.09
C ARG A 333 23.21 3.02 9.55
N CYS A 334 22.94 2.86 10.84
CA CYS A 334 22.28 1.66 11.35
C CYS A 334 20.91 1.45 10.70
N GLN A 335 20.13 2.53 10.56
CA GLN A 335 18.83 2.47 9.89
C GLN A 335 18.93 2.00 8.45
N ILE A 336 19.82 2.57 7.64
CA ILE A 336 19.94 2.14 6.23
C ILE A 336 20.46 0.71 6.14
N GLN A 337 21.45 0.31 6.95
CA GLN A 337 21.96 -1.06 7.00
C GLN A 337 20.87 -2.07 7.35
N ASP A 338 20.07 -1.81 8.38
CA ASP A 338 18.94 -2.66 8.76
C ASP A 338 17.89 -2.75 7.65
N LEU A 339 17.65 -1.64 6.95
CA LEU A 339 16.72 -1.61 5.83
C LEU A 339 17.22 -2.39 4.63
N VAL A 340 18.51 -2.31 4.27
CA VAL A 340 19.08 -3.01 3.11
C VAL A 340 19.32 -4.50 3.38
N LYS A 341 19.60 -4.89 4.62
CA LYS A 341 19.75 -6.30 5.03
C LYS A 341 18.47 -7.12 4.82
N THR A 342 17.29 -6.50 4.80
CA THR A 342 16.03 -7.21 4.50
C THR A 342 15.76 -7.42 3.02
N LEU A 343 16.62 -6.89 2.14
CA LEU A 343 16.45 -6.98 0.70
C LEU A 343 17.21 -8.19 0.15
N HIS A 344 16.46 -9.04 -0.55
CA HIS A 344 16.96 -10.20 -1.28
C HIS A 344 16.77 -9.95 -2.78
N LEU A 345 17.80 -9.39 -3.40
CA LEU A 345 17.77 -8.86 -4.76
C LEU A 345 18.08 -9.97 -5.77
N SER A 346 17.25 -10.03 -6.82
CA SER A 346 17.57 -10.81 -8.02
C SER A 346 18.60 -10.10 -8.90
N VAL A 347 18.50 -8.77 -9.00
CA VAL A 347 19.39 -7.96 -9.83
C VAL A 347 19.75 -6.69 -9.09
N LEU A 348 21.05 -6.44 -8.95
CA LEU A 348 21.61 -5.17 -8.54
C LEU A 348 22.36 -4.56 -9.74
N VAL A 349 21.88 -3.43 -10.24
CA VAL A 349 22.56 -2.66 -11.28
C VAL A 349 23.40 -1.58 -10.60
N ILE A 350 24.69 -1.54 -10.91
CA ILE A 350 25.61 -0.50 -10.44
C ILE A 350 25.95 0.39 -11.63
N ASP A 351 25.54 1.64 -11.56
CA ASP A 351 25.90 2.67 -12.52
C ASP A 351 27.31 3.17 -12.23
N LEU A 352 28.18 3.01 -13.22
CA LEU A 352 29.57 3.41 -13.17
C LEU A 352 29.80 4.76 -13.84
N HIS A 353 28.74 5.45 -14.28
CA HIS A 353 28.87 6.79 -14.82
C HIS A 353 29.52 7.71 -13.79
N SER A 354 30.69 8.25 -14.14
CA SER A 354 31.51 9.10 -13.26
C SER A 354 32.02 8.39 -12.00
N VAL A 355 32.14 7.06 -11.97
CA VAL A 355 32.83 6.38 -10.86
C VAL A 355 34.30 6.21 -11.21
N PRO A 356 35.26 6.68 -10.39
CA PRO A 356 36.68 6.41 -10.62
C PRO A 356 36.92 4.91 -10.70
N TRP A 357 37.55 4.44 -11.78
CA TRP A 357 37.71 2.99 -12.03
C TRP A 357 38.45 2.24 -10.90
N ARG A 358 39.32 2.94 -10.18
CA ARG A 358 40.07 2.42 -9.02
C ARG A 358 39.20 2.18 -7.79
N ASP A 359 38.03 2.81 -7.71
CA ASP A 359 37.11 2.67 -6.58
C ASP A 359 36.06 1.59 -6.82
N ILE A 360 35.89 1.14 -8.06
CA ILE A 360 34.92 0.11 -8.44
C ILE A 360 35.07 -1.14 -7.57
N PRO A 361 36.27 -1.73 -7.33
CA PRO A 361 36.38 -2.96 -6.55
C PRO A 361 35.82 -2.86 -5.13
N ILE A 362 36.15 -1.78 -4.40
CA ILE A 362 35.67 -1.59 -3.03
C ILE A 362 34.18 -1.23 -2.99
N VAL A 363 33.71 -0.38 -3.91
CA VAL A 363 32.28 -0.02 -4.01
C VAL A 363 31.42 -1.25 -4.31
N VAL A 364 31.83 -2.05 -5.30
CA VAL A 364 31.09 -3.27 -5.69
C VAL A 364 31.08 -4.28 -4.55
N ARG A 365 32.20 -4.44 -3.84
CA ARG A 365 32.27 -5.35 -2.69
C ARG A 365 31.35 -4.91 -1.55
N VAL A 366 31.38 -3.62 -1.18
CA VAL A 366 30.46 -3.05 -0.19
C VAL A 366 29.01 -3.32 -0.59
N LEU A 367 28.65 -2.97 -1.82
CA LEU A 367 27.28 -3.10 -2.30
C LEU A 367 26.82 -4.55 -2.40
N ARG A 368 27.70 -5.50 -2.75
CA ARG A 368 27.36 -6.91 -2.80
C ARG A 368 27.10 -7.50 -1.41
N GLN A 369 27.81 -7.01 -0.39
CA GLN A 369 27.74 -7.55 0.98
C GLN A 369 26.70 -6.85 1.87
N CYS A 370 26.30 -5.60 1.56
CA CYS A 370 25.39 -4.86 2.43
C CYS A 370 23.93 -5.35 2.37
N PHE A 371 23.51 -5.97 1.26
CA PHE A 371 22.16 -6.52 1.10
C PHE A 371 22.06 -7.93 1.69
N GLY A 372 20.85 -8.35 2.05
CA GLY A 372 20.60 -9.70 2.58
C GLY A 372 20.99 -10.81 1.61
N SER A 373 20.74 -10.61 0.31
CA SER A 373 21.35 -11.40 -0.76
C SER A 373 21.28 -10.67 -2.10
N VAL A 374 22.23 -10.97 -2.99
CA VAL A 374 22.24 -10.47 -4.37
C VAL A 374 22.56 -11.64 -5.30
N GLU A 375 21.60 -12.02 -6.16
CA GLU A 375 21.78 -13.11 -7.12
C GLU A 375 22.67 -12.70 -8.30
N THR A 376 22.36 -11.55 -8.93
CA THR A 376 23.09 -11.04 -10.09
C THR A 376 23.49 -9.59 -9.88
N VAL A 377 24.76 -9.27 -10.15
CA VAL A 377 25.24 -7.89 -10.26
C VAL A 377 25.43 -7.56 -11.74
N ARG A 378 24.91 -6.40 -12.17
CA ARG A 378 25.08 -5.86 -13.52
C ARG A 378 25.73 -4.49 -13.43
N PHE A 379 26.49 -4.14 -14.45
CA PHE A 379 27.20 -2.88 -14.53
C PHE A 379 26.71 -2.10 -15.72
N ASN A 380 26.39 -0.82 -15.52
CA ASN A 380 26.02 0.09 -16.60
C ASN A 380 26.99 1.26 -16.63
N LEU A 381 27.31 1.75 -17.83
CA LEU A 381 27.97 3.02 -18.05
C LEU A 381 27.01 3.91 -18.84
N GLY A 382 26.23 4.71 -18.13
CA GLY A 382 25.10 5.41 -18.72
C GLY A 382 24.03 4.43 -19.21
N TRP A 383 23.79 4.40 -20.52
CA TRP A 383 22.80 3.52 -21.15
C TRP A 383 23.38 2.18 -21.63
N THR A 384 24.70 2.01 -21.58
CA THR A 384 25.38 0.82 -22.08
C THR A 384 25.61 -0.17 -20.93
N GLN A 385 25.09 -1.39 -21.08
CA GLN A 385 25.38 -2.47 -20.15
C GLN A 385 26.79 -3.03 -20.43
N LEU A 386 27.63 -3.07 -19.41
CA LEU A 386 28.99 -3.62 -19.51
C LEU A 386 28.98 -5.13 -19.26
N THR A 387 29.91 -5.83 -19.91
CA THR A 387 30.18 -7.25 -19.66
C THR A 387 31.40 -7.40 -18.74
N MET A 388 31.55 -8.55 -18.09
CA MET A 388 32.70 -8.79 -17.18
C MET A 388 34.07 -8.75 -17.88
N ASP A 389 34.10 -8.78 -19.21
CA ASP A 389 35.33 -8.69 -20.00
C ASP A 389 35.71 -7.24 -20.36
N ASP A 390 34.87 -6.27 -19.99
CA ASP A 390 35.19 -4.86 -20.15
C ASP A 390 36.43 -4.48 -19.33
N ALA A 391 37.34 -3.70 -19.94
CA ALA A 391 38.59 -3.28 -19.31
C ALA A 391 38.35 -2.51 -18.00
N LEU A 392 37.26 -1.74 -17.89
CA LEU A 392 36.90 -1.02 -16.66
C LEU A 392 36.60 -1.96 -15.49
N LEU A 393 36.13 -3.18 -15.78
CA LEU A 393 35.82 -4.20 -14.79
C LEU A 393 36.97 -5.19 -14.58
N GLY A 394 38.11 -5.02 -15.25
CA GLY A 394 39.25 -5.93 -15.16
C GLY A 394 39.71 -6.19 -13.72
N ASN A 395 39.69 -5.15 -12.89
CA ASN A 395 40.06 -5.27 -11.47
C ASN A 395 39.10 -6.11 -10.63
N LEU A 396 37.85 -6.29 -11.07
CA LEU A 396 36.89 -7.15 -10.37
C LEU A 396 37.20 -8.64 -10.53
N LYS A 397 38.04 -9.02 -11.51
CA LYS A 397 38.50 -10.40 -11.70
C LYS A 397 39.50 -10.82 -10.60
N HIS A 398 40.17 -9.85 -9.98
CA HIS A 398 41.12 -10.11 -8.90
C HIS A 398 40.38 -10.21 -7.55
N GLN A 399 40.66 -11.29 -6.81
CA GLN A 399 40.14 -11.44 -5.46
C GLN A 399 41.02 -10.65 -4.49
N PHE A 400 40.70 -9.37 -4.30
CA PHE A 400 41.35 -8.57 -3.26
C PHE A 400 40.81 -8.92 -1.87
N THR A 401 41.65 -8.83 -0.85
CA THR A 401 41.21 -8.85 0.56
C THR A 401 40.67 -7.47 0.96
N TRP A 402 39.92 -7.40 2.07
CA TRP A 402 39.49 -6.09 2.61
C TRP A 402 40.70 -5.22 2.96
N ALA A 403 41.77 -5.80 3.53
CA ALA A 403 43.00 -5.09 3.81
C ALA A 403 43.60 -4.44 2.56
N GLN A 404 43.69 -5.18 1.46
CA GLN A 404 44.22 -4.66 0.19
C GLN A 404 43.39 -3.51 -0.35
N LEU A 405 42.05 -3.67 -0.39
CA LEU A 405 41.13 -2.62 -0.85
C LEU A 405 41.23 -1.36 0.03
N CYS A 406 41.31 -1.53 1.36
CA CYS A 406 41.39 -0.41 2.29
C CYS A 406 42.72 0.33 2.19
N ARG A 407 43.86 -0.39 2.10
CA ARG A 407 45.20 0.21 1.90
C ARG A 407 45.26 1.02 0.62
N ASP A 408 44.78 0.43 -0.47
CA ASP A 408 44.78 1.03 -1.79
C ASP A 408 43.88 2.27 -1.85
N ALA A 409 42.68 2.20 -1.27
CA ALA A 409 41.79 3.35 -1.13
C ALA A 409 42.44 4.47 -0.28
N TYR A 410 43.03 4.14 0.87
CA TYR A 410 43.66 5.12 1.75
C TYR A 410 44.87 5.80 1.09
N ALA A 411 45.77 5.02 0.49
CA ALA A 411 47.00 5.52 -0.13
C ALA A 411 46.72 6.57 -1.21
N ARG A 412 45.67 6.36 -2.01
CA ARG A 412 45.25 7.30 -3.06
C ARG A 412 44.50 8.50 -2.53
N CYS A 413 43.52 8.27 -1.67
CA CYS A 413 42.50 9.26 -1.36
C CYS A 413 42.92 10.20 -0.23
N ARG A 414 43.87 9.82 0.63
CA ARG A 414 44.24 10.61 1.83
C ARG A 414 44.70 12.04 1.54
N ASN A 415 45.31 12.27 0.37
CA ASN A 415 45.87 13.56 -0.03
C ASN A 415 45.05 14.25 -1.12
N ASP A 416 43.99 13.61 -1.61
CA ASP A 416 43.22 14.09 -2.73
C ASP A 416 41.98 14.85 -2.24
N ARG A 417 41.87 16.12 -2.64
CA ARG A 417 40.76 17.00 -2.26
C ARG A 417 39.41 16.45 -2.72
N HIS A 418 39.37 15.66 -3.80
CA HIS A 418 38.15 15.03 -4.30
C HIS A 418 37.55 14.04 -3.29
N TYR A 419 38.38 13.41 -2.48
CA TYR A 419 37.97 12.45 -1.46
C TYR A 419 37.89 13.05 -0.06
N ALA A 420 37.84 14.38 0.03
CA ALA A 420 37.63 15.07 1.29
C ALA A 420 36.39 14.51 2.01
N GLY A 421 36.58 14.01 3.23
CA GLY A 421 35.53 13.40 4.04
C GLY A 421 35.35 11.89 3.90
N CYS A 422 36.19 11.20 3.12
CA CYS A 422 36.28 9.73 3.18
C CYS A 422 36.95 9.22 4.46
N PHE A 423 37.80 10.06 5.09
CA PHE A 423 38.57 9.70 6.27
C PHE A 423 38.38 10.71 7.39
N GLY A 424 38.22 10.22 8.62
CA GLY A 424 38.19 11.02 9.83
C GLY A 424 39.53 11.68 10.12
N ALA A 425 39.49 12.80 10.84
CA ALA A 425 40.70 13.57 11.17
C ALA A 425 41.76 12.72 11.89
N LYS A 426 41.32 11.83 12.79
CA LYS A 426 42.20 10.88 13.48
C LYS A 426 42.91 9.94 12.50
N ARG A 427 42.18 9.33 11.56
CA ARG A 427 42.76 8.43 10.55
C ARG A 427 43.76 9.13 9.63
N ILE A 428 43.53 10.41 9.33
CA ILE A 428 44.47 11.22 8.56
C ILE A 428 45.75 11.46 9.38
N LEU A 429 45.61 11.79 10.67
CA LEU A 429 46.73 12.04 11.57
C LEU A 429 47.57 10.80 11.85
N ASP A 430 46.94 9.66 12.10
CA ASP A 430 47.60 8.39 12.42
C ASP A 430 48.40 7.81 11.24
N GLY A 431 48.14 8.30 10.03
CA GLY A 431 48.90 7.91 8.85
C GLY A 431 48.75 6.44 8.44
N PRO A 432 49.66 5.94 7.59
CA PRO A 432 49.63 4.55 7.12
C PRO A 432 49.96 3.54 8.23
N GLU A 433 50.79 3.92 9.21
CA GLU A 433 51.17 3.04 10.32
C GLU A 433 49.99 2.76 11.24
N GLY A 434 49.16 3.77 11.53
CA GLY A 434 47.92 3.57 12.26
C GLY A 434 46.91 2.71 11.50
N LEU A 435 46.83 2.87 10.16
CA LEU A 435 45.98 2.02 9.33
C LEU A 435 46.37 0.54 9.44
N GLU A 436 47.66 0.24 9.32
CA GLU A 436 48.15 -1.14 9.43
C GLU A 436 47.91 -1.73 10.82
N ARG A 437 48.10 -0.92 11.88
CA ARG A 437 47.83 -1.35 13.25
C ARG A 437 46.37 -1.75 13.45
N ASP A 438 45.44 -0.94 12.94
CA ASP A 438 44.00 -1.19 13.10
C ASP A 438 43.51 -2.35 12.20
N ILE A 439 44.09 -2.51 11.00
CA ILE A 439 43.86 -3.69 10.17
C ILE A 439 44.37 -4.96 10.88
N ALA A 440 45.55 -4.91 11.49
CA ALA A 440 46.12 -6.04 12.22
C ALA A 440 45.30 -6.41 13.47
N ALA A 441 44.68 -5.42 14.13
CA ALA A 441 43.81 -5.65 15.27
C ALA A 441 42.56 -6.49 14.94
N ASN A 442 42.10 -6.48 13.67
CA ASN A 442 40.97 -7.30 13.20
C ASN A 442 41.34 -8.09 11.93
N LEU A 443 42.48 -8.79 11.98
CA LEU A 443 43.03 -9.50 10.82
C LEU A 443 42.06 -10.54 10.23
N GLU A 444 41.26 -11.19 11.07
CA GLU A 444 40.29 -12.20 10.64
C GLU A 444 39.26 -11.62 9.66
N PHE A 445 38.72 -10.43 9.95
CA PHE A 445 37.82 -9.76 9.02
C PHE A 445 38.55 -9.29 7.76
N PHE A 446 39.71 -8.63 7.94
CA PHE A 446 40.39 -7.94 6.85
C PHE A 446 41.08 -8.87 5.83
N THR A 447 41.36 -10.12 6.21
CA THR A 447 41.94 -11.14 5.32
C THR A 447 40.91 -11.89 4.48
N ARG A 448 39.61 -11.79 4.80
CA ARG A 448 38.55 -12.44 4.01
C ARG A 448 38.59 -11.95 2.56
N THR A 449 38.48 -12.87 1.61
CA THR A 449 38.14 -12.58 0.21
C THR A 449 36.61 -12.61 0.06
N GLY A 450 36.08 -11.79 -0.84
CA GLY A 450 34.64 -11.50 -0.96
C GLY A 450 33.98 -12.15 -2.16
#